data_AF-A0A6G1J6T9-F1
#
_entry.id   AF-A0A6G1J6T9-F1
#
_cell.length_a   1.000
_cell.length_b   1.000
_cell.length_c   1.000
_cell.angle_alpha   90.00
_cell.angle_beta   90.00
_cell.angle_gamma   90.00
#
_symmetry.space_group_name_H-M   'P 1'
#
loop_
_entity.id
_entity.type
_entity.pdbx_description
1 polymer ?
#
loop_
_entity_poly.entity_id
_entity_poly.type
_entity_poly.pdbx_seq_one_letter_code
_entity_poly.pdbx_strand_id
1 'polypeptide(L)'
;MLVTGLANLVYVGPETTRIMKERKHQETRDGKKSYDKGPHSKEMMELNRRFGVLHGVSSLVNLVGFLGMCWYGMLLGEGLRV
;
A
#
# COMPACT_ATOMS: atom_id res chain seq x y z
N MET A 1 10.76 -6.69 11.41
CA MET A 1 10.11 -6.31 10.13
C MET A 1 10.84 -6.80 8.87
N LEU A 2 11.89 -7.63 8.97
CA LEU A 2 12.65 -8.07 7.79
C LEU A 2 11.77 -8.86 6.78
N VAL A 3 11.12 -9.93 7.25
CA VAL A 3 10.31 -10.80 6.37
C VAL A 3 9.14 -10.04 5.75
N THR A 4 8.37 -9.30 6.56
CA THR A 4 7.22 -8.52 6.09
C THR A 4 7.64 -7.37 5.19
N GLY A 5 8.76 -6.69 5.48
CA GLY A 5 9.31 -5.64 4.64
C GLY A 5 9.81 -6.17 3.28
N LEU A 6 10.49 -7.32 3.27
CA LEU A 6 10.90 -7.98 2.03
C LEU A 6 9.70 -8.40 1.19
N ALA A 7 8.69 -9.04 1.79
CA ALA A 7 7.45 -9.39 1.09
C ALA A 7 6.73 -8.15 0.53
N ASN A 8 6.74 -7.04 1.28
CA ASN A 8 6.19 -5.78 0.81
C ASN A 8 6.96 -5.23 -0.40
N LEU A 9 8.29 -5.28 -0.36
CA LEU A 9 9.16 -4.78 -1.42
C LEU A 9 9.05 -5.58 -2.72
N VAL A 10 9.11 -6.92 -2.63
CA VAL A 10 9.24 -7.78 -3.81
C VAL A 10 7.90 -8.22 -4.39
N TYR A 11 6.82 -8.16 -3.62
CA TYR A 11 5.51 -8.66 -4.04
C TYR A 11 4.40 -7.62 -3.91
N VAL A 12 4.07 -7.17 -2.68
CA VAL A 12 2.88 -6.33 -2.45
C VAL A 12 2.99 -4.98 -3.16
N GLY A 13 4.15 -4.33 -3.13
CA GLY A 13 4.41 -3.06 -3.81
C GLY A 13 4.30 -3.18 -5.34
N PRO A 14 5.00 -4.11 -6.00
CA PRO A 14 4.85 -4.36 -7.43
C PRO A 14 3.42 -4.69 -7.84
N GLU A 15 2.71 -5.50 -7.06
CA GLU A 15 1.32 -5.88 -7.31
C GLU A 15 0.36 -4.67 -7.19
N THR A 16 0.58 -3.81 -6.18
CA THR A 16 -0.15 -2.54 -6.05
C THR A 16 0.05 -1.67 -7.30
N THR A 17 1.29 -1.59 -7.79
CA THR A 17 1.62 -0.82 -9.00
C THR A 17 0.96 -1.41 -10.25
N ARG A 18 0.88 -2.74 -10.36
CA ARG A 18 0.15 -3.41 -11.45
C ARG A 18 -1.33 -3.00 -11.45
N ILE A 19 -1.99 -3.08 -10.30
CA ILE A 19 -3.40 -2.66 -10.17
C ILE A 19 -3.57 -1.15 -10.45
N MET A 20 -2.63 -0.29 -10.07
CA MET A 20 -2.68 1.13 -10.43
C MET A 20 -2.66 1.35 -11.95
N LYS A 21 -1.87 0.58 -12.70
CA LYS A 21 -1.86 0.63 -14.17
C LYS A 21 -3.18 0.14 -14.76
N GLU A 22 -3.75 -0.94 -14.24
CA GLU A 22 -5.05 -1.45 -14.67
C GLU A 22 -6.18 -0.44 -14.40
N ARG A 23 -6.19 0.18 -13.21
CA ARG A 23 -7.10 1.30 -12.90
C ARG A 23 -6.94 2.41 -13.93
N LYS A 24 -5.71 2.80 -14.27
CA LYS A 24 -5.48 3.86 -15.26
C LYS A 24 -6.06 3.52 -16.63
N HIS A 25 -5.91 2.28 -17.08
CA HIS A 25 -6.52 1.84 -18.32
C HIS A 25 -8.06 1.85 -18.25
N GLN A 26 -8.61 1.39 -17.11
CA GLN A 26 -10.05 1.44 -16.89
C GLN A 26 -10.58 2.88 -16.84
N GLU A 27 -9.83 3.85 -16.29
CA GLU A 27 -10.20 5.26 -16.31
C GLU A 27 -10.36 5.79 -17.74
N THR A 28 -9.50 5.35 -18.67
CA THR A 28 -9.61 5.70 -20.09
C THR A 28 -10.84 5.05 -20.73
N ARG A 29 -11.14 3.79 -20.40
CA ARG A 29 -12.33 3.07 -20.90
C ARG A 29 -13.64 3.67 -20.40
N ASP A 30 -13.67 4.04 -19.12
CA ASP A 30 -14.86 4.59 -18.46
C ASP A 30 -15.04 6.09 -18.70
N GLY A 31 -14.00 6.79 -19.19
CA GLY A 31 -13.99 8.25 -19.29
C GLY A 31 -14.07 8.95 -17.93
N LYS A 32 -13.75 8.26 -16.83
CA LYS A 32 -13.96 8.70 -15.45
C LYS A 32 -12.81 8.25 -14.55
N LYS A 33 -12.34 9.11 -13.64
CA LYS A 33 -11.24 8.76 -12.73
C LYS A 33 -11.71 7.77 -11.69
N SER A 34 -10.78 6.94 -11.22
CA SER A 34 -11.03 5.91 -10.23
C SER A 34 -11.39 6.44 -8.82
N TYR A 35 -11.22 7.75 -8.60
CA TYR A 35 -11.51 8.46 -7.34
C TYR A 35 -12.64 9.50 -7.45
N ASP A 36 -13.26 9.63 -8.63
CA ASP A 36 -14.39 10.55 -8.81
C ASP A 36 -15.63 10.06 -8.02
N LYS A 37 -16.57 10.96 -7.72
CA LYS A 37 -17.83 10.57 -7.07
C LYS A 37 -18.60 9.55 -7.92
N GLY A 38 -19.23 8.56 -7.28
CA GLY A 38 -19.86 7.41 -7.93
C GLY A 38 -21.07 7.72 -8.83
N PRO A 39 -21.65 6.69 -9.48
CA PRO A 39 -21.19 5.29 -9.51
C PRO A 39 -20.02 5.07 -10.49
N HIS A 40 -19.23 4.03 -10.26
CA HIS A 40 -18.20 3.55 -11.19
C HIS A 40 -18.69 2.29 -11.92
N SER A 41 -18.00 1.89 -12.99
CA SER A 41 -18.19 0.57 -13.61
C SER A 41 -17.92 -0.55 -12.61
N LYS A 42 -18.49 -1.74 -12.85
CA LYS A 42 -18.25 -2.92 -11.99
C LYS A 42 -16.76 -3.29 -11.97
N GLU A 43 -16.11 -3.15 -13.12
CA GLU A 43 -14.68 -3.38 -13.33
C GLU A 43 -13.85 -2.43 -12.46
N MET A 44 -14.14 -1.13 -12.51
CA MET A 44 -13.43 -0.14 -11.69
C MET A 44 -13.69 -0.35 -10.20
N MET A 45 -14.90 -0.76 -9.79
CA MET A 45 -15.19 -1.07 -8.39
C MET A 45 -14.33 -2.22 -7.87
N GLU A 46 -14.17 -3.30 -8.64
CA GLU A 46 -13.32 -4.43 -8.26
C GLU A 46 -11.83 -4.03 -8.22
N LEU A 47 -11.37 -3.24 -9.18
CA LEU A 47 -10.01 -2.70 -9.18
C LEU A 47 -9.74 -1.79 -7.97
N ASN A 48 -10.69 -0.92 -7.61
CA ASN A 48 -10.61 -0.06 -6.44
C ASN A 48 -10.56 -0.88 -5.14
N ARG A 49 -11.33 -1.97 -5.04
CA ARG A 49 -11.31 -2.88 -3.89
C ARG A 49 -9.93 -3.54 -3.75
N ARG A 50 -9.40 -4.10 -4.84
CA ARG A 50 -8.06 -4.74 -4.85
C ARG A 50 -6.97 -3.75 -4.50
N PHE A 51 -7.01 -2.57 -5.10
CA PHE A 51 -6.08 -1.48 -4.80
C PHE A 51 -6.13 -1.12 -3.31
N GLY A 52 -7.32 -0.91 -2.75
CA GLY A 52 -7.50 -0.55 -1.35
C GLY A 52 -6.86 -1.56 -0.40
N VAL A 53 -7.05 -2.86 -0.65
CA VAL A 53 -6.44 -3.91 0.17
C VAL A 53 -4.91 -3.92 0.04
N LEU A 54 -4.37 -3.96 -1.19
CA LEU A 54 -2.92 -4.05 -1.41
C LEU A 54 -2.19 -2.80 -0.90
N HIS A 55 -2.70 -1.62 -1.24
CA HIS A 55 -2.12 -0.34 -0.79
C HIS A 55 -2.23 -0.18 0.73
N GLY A 56 -3.35 -0.60 1.33
CA GLY A 56 -3.56 -0.57 2.77
C GLY A 56 -2.57 -1.46 3.51
N VAL A 57 -2.41 -2.72 3.08
CA VAL A 57 -1.44 -3.67 3.66
C VAL A 57 -0.02 -3.13 3.52
N SER A 58 0.35 -2.64 2.34
CA SER A 58 1.70 -2.09 2.10
C SER A 58 2.00 -0.90 3.01
N SER A 59 1.06 0.03 3.13
CA SER A 59 1.17 1.20 3.99
C SER A 59 1.30 0.82 5.45
N LEU A 60 0.52 -0.16 5.92
CA LEU A 60 0.56 -0.62 7.31
C LEU A 60 1.91 -1.27 7.66
N VAL A 61 2.43 -2.14 6.78
CA VAL A 61 3.75 -2.77 6.98
C VAL A 61 4.85 -1.71 7.11
N ASN A 62 4.84 -0.70 6.23
CA ASN A 62 5.80 0.38 6.28
C ASN A 62 5.64 1.25 7.53
N LEU A 63 4.41 1.56 7.95
CA LEU A 63 4.15 2.37 9.14
C LEU A 63 4.61 1.66 10.41
N VAL A 64 4.28 0.38 10.58
CA VAL A 64 4.74 -0.42 11.73
C VAL A 64 6.26 -0.53 11.73
N GLY A 65 6.88 -0.72 10.56
CA GLY A 65 8.34 -0.69 10.42
C GLY A 65 8.96 0.63 10.84
N PHE A 66 8.40 1.74 10.38
CA PHE A 66 8.85 3.08 10.76
C PHE A 66 8.75 3.32 12.27
N LEU A 67 7.59 3.02 12.88
CA LEU A 67 7.40 3.17 14.31
C LEU A 67 8.37 2.28 15.12
N GLY A 68 8.59 1.04 14.66
CA GLY A 68 9.58 0.14 15.26
C GLY A 68 11.01 0.68 15.20
N MET A 69 11.39 1.31 14.08
CA MET A 69 12.70 1.96 13.94
C MET A 69 12.84 3.18 14.86
N CYS A 70 11.83 4.04 14.93
CA CYS A 70 11.82 5.19 15.85
C CYS A 70 11.93 4.73 17.31
N TRP A 71 11.14 3.72 17.70
CA TRP A 71 11.18 3.15 19.03
C TRP A 71 12.57 2.59 19.38
N TYR A 72 13.12 1.77 18.49
CA TYR A 72 14.46 1.20 18.69
C TYR A 72 15.56 2.28 18.73
N GLY A 73 15.43 3.33 17.91
CA GLY A 73 16.33 4.48 17.94
C GLY A 73 16.30 5.24 19.26
N MET A 74 15.11 5.43 19.86
CA MET A 74 14.98 6.03 21.19
C MET A 74 15.66 5.17 22.27
N LEU A 75 15.44 3.84 22.26
CA LEU A 75 16.10 2.92 23.20
C LEU A 75 17.64 2.99 23.13
N LEU A 76 18.19 3.06 21.91
CA LEU A 76 19.63 3.24 21.70
C LEU A 76 20.13 4.60 22.22
N GLY A 77 19.36 5.67 22.00
CA GLY A 77 19.71 7.03 22.44
C GLY A 77 19.64 7.22 23.97
N GLU A 78 18.71 6.53 24.64
CA GLU A 78 18.60 6.52 26.10
C GLU A 78 19.67 5.66 26.78
N GLY A 79 20.45 4.89 26.01
CA GLY A 79 21.57 4.10 26.52
C GLY A 79 21.17 2.80 27.22
N LEU A 80 20.02 2.19 26.91
CA LEU A 80 19.69 0.84 27.38
C LEU A 80 20.74 -0.17 26.86
N ARG A 81 21.39 -1.03 27.66
CA ARG A 81 21.00 -1.69 28.94
C ARG A 81 19.63 -2.36 28.87
N VAL A 82 19.57 -3.43 28.08
CA VAL A 82 18.51 -4.46 28.06
C VAL A 82 18.54 -5.27 29.35
#